data_AF-A0ABD1FHD8-F1
#
_entry.id   AF-A0ABD1FHD8-F1
#
_cell.length_a   1.000
_cell.length_b   1.000
_cell.length_c   1.000
_cell.angle_alpha   90.00
_cell.angle_beta   90.00
_cell.angle_gamma   90.00
#
_symmetry.space_group_name_H-M   'P 1'
#
loop_
_entity.id
_entity.type
_entity.pdbx_description
1 polymer ?
#
loop_
_entity_poly.entity_id
_entity_poly.type
_entity_poly.pdbx_seq_one_letter_code
_entity_poly.pdbx_strand_id
1 'polypeptide(L)'
;MSPYRIIFGKKCHLPVGIEHRAYWAVQQMNVETKTCEEERKLQLQELEELRLESYDAAIWYKERTKLWHDRNLRAKNLQVKSKWTGPYVITSIRSNGALEIQGSLPNSEPFIVNGHRVKVYRDSSELCVVEEISLRMPALLSV
;
A
#
# COMPACT_ATOMS: atom_id res chain seq x y z
N MET A 1 20.74 -70.44 24.19
CA MET A 1 21.69 -69.63 23.40
C MET A 1 21.54 -70.03 21.94
N SER A 2 21.09 -69.13 21.06
CA SER A 2 20.98 -69.44 19.63
C SER A 2 22.33 -69.21 18.95
N PRO A 3 22.89 -70.21 18.24
CA PRO A 3 24.20 -70.09 17.64
C PRO A 3 24.05 -69.41 16.27
N TYR A 4 24.12 -68.08 16.23
CA TYR A 4 24.15 -67.38 14.94
C TYR A 4 25.51 -67.57 14.27
N ARG A 5 25.52 -68.15 13.07
CA ARG A 5 26.70 -68.24 12.19
C ARG A 5 26.61 -67.15 11.13
N ILE A 6 27.62 -66.28 11.08
CA ILE A 6 27.78 -65.26 10.03
C ILE A 6 28.78 -65.80 8.99
N ILE A 7 28.44 -65.68 7.71
CA ILE A 7 29.31 -66.05 6.59
C ILE A 7 29.78 -64.75 5.92
N PHE A 8 31.11 -64.55 5.84
CA PHE A 8 31.68 -63.47 5.04
C PHE A 8 31.70 -63.86 3.56
N GLY A 9 31.15 -63.00 2.71
CA GLY A 9 31.18 -63.17 1.25
C GLY A 9 32.61 -63.11 0.73
N LYS A 10 33.04 -64.15 -0.01
CA LYS A 10 34.29 -64.10 -0.79
C LYS A 10 34.17 -63.04 -1.88
N LYS A 11 35.31 -62.52 -2.38
CA LYS A 11 35.38 -61.66 -3.57
C LYS A 11 34.77 -62.42 -4.75
N CYS A 12 33.47 -62.28 -4.96
CA CYS A 12 32.81 -62.69 -6.19
C CYS A 12 33.12 -61.60 -7.21
N HIS A 13 33.76 -61.98 -8.31
CA HIS A 13 33.81 -61.14 -9.49
C HIS A 13 32.37 -61.14 -10.03
N LEU A 14 31.59 -60.09 -9.76
CA LEU A 14 30.35 -59.92 -10.51
C LEU A 14 30.75 -59.94 -11.99
N PRO A 15 30.07 -60.74 -12.84
CA PRO A 15 30.32 -60.68 -14.26
C PRO A 15 30.17 -59.21 -14.70
N VAL A 16 31.17 -58.68 -15.41
CA VAL A 16 31.19 -57.30 -15.95
C VAL A 16 29.86 -56.91 -16.62
N GLY A 17 29.18 -57.88 -17.23
CA GLY A 17 27.87 -57.66 -17.84
C GLY A 17 26.77 -57.20 -16.87
N ILE A 18 26.81 -57.60 -15.60
CA ILE A 18 25.83 -57.19 -14.57
C ILE A 18 26.15 -55.77 -14.10
N GLU A 19 27.42 -55.46 -13.85
CA GLU A 19 27.88 -54.12 -13.46
C GLU A 19 27.58 -53.08 -14.54
N HIS A 20 27.84 -53.43 -15.81
CA HIS A 20 27.55 -52.56 -16.95
C HIS A 20 26.04 -52.31 -17.13
N ARG A 21 25.19 -53.31 -16.90
CA ARG A 21 23.72 -53.14 -16.93
C ARG A 21 23.24 -52.21 -15.81
N ALA A 22 23.77 -52.38 -14.60
CA ALA A 22 23.47 -51.48 -13.48
C ALA A 22 23.92 -50.04 -13.79
N TYR A 23 25.11 -49.87 -14.36
CA TYR A 23 25.62 -48.56 -14.79
C TYR A 23 24.69 -47.89 -15.81
N TRP A 24 24.26 -48.60 -16.86
CA TRP A 24 23.35 -48.04 -17.86
C TRP A 24 21.96 -47.71 -17.32
N ALA A 25 21.42 -48.54 -16.42
CA ALA A 25 20.16 -48.24 -15.76
C ALA A 25 20.24 -46.93 -14.95
N VAL A 26 21.33 -46.73 -14.20
CA VAL A 26 21.59 -45.48 -13.47
C VAL A 26 21.76 -44.30 -14.44
N GLN A 27 22.48 -44.48 -15.54
CA GLN A 27 22.63 -43.42 -16.55
C GLN A 27 21.30 -43.04 -17.20
N GLN A 28 20.46 -44.01 -17.55
CA GLN A 28 19.12 -43.76 -18.10
C GLN A 28 18.23 -43.01 -17.11
N MET A 29 18.16 -43.47 -15.87
CA MET A 29 17.40 -42.78 -14.82
C MET A 29 17.89 -41.34 -14.62
N ASN A 30 19.20 -41.10 -14.62
CA ASN A 30 19.75 -39.76 -14.47
C ASN A 30 19.41 -38.84 -15.66
N VAL A 31 19.33 -39.37 -16.88
CA VAL A 31 18.90 -38.60 -18.07
C VAL A 31 17.42 -38.24 -17.96
N GLU A 32 16.58 -39.21 -17.60
CA GLU A 32 15.14 -39.00 -17.39
C GLU A 32 14.85 -37.99 -16.27
N THR A 33 15.67 -37.98 -15.20
CA THR A 33 15.53 -36.97 -14.14
C THR A 33 15.86 -35.56 -14.62
N LYS A 34 16.83 -35.39 -15.53
CA LYS A 34 17.19 -34.07 -16.07
C LYS A 34 16.11 -33.55 -17.00
N THR A 35 15.58 -34.40 -17.89
CA THR A 35 14.48 -34.02 -18.77
C THR A 35 13.24 -33.66 -17.95
N CYS A 36 12.91 -34.43 -16.92
CA CYS A 36 11.80 -34.13 -16.01
C CYS A 36 12.02 -32.81 -15.24
N GLU A 37 13.26 -32.51 -14.82
CA GLU A 37 13.60 -31.24 -14.18
C GLU A 37 13.39 -30.05 -15.13
N GLU A 38 13.84 -30.17 -16.38
CA GLU A 38 13.69 -29.16 -17.42
C GLU A 38 12.22 -28.93 -17.80
N GLU A 39 11.45 -30.00 -18.01
CA GLU A 39 10.01 -29.93 -18.26
C GLU A 39 9.27 -29.24 -17.12
N ARG A 40 9.58 -29.60 -15.86
CA ARG A 40 8.98 -28.95 -14.69
C ARG A 40 9.36 -27.47 -14.60
N LYS A 41 10.59 -27.10 -14.95
CA LYS A 41 11.02 -25.69 -15.00
C LYS A 41 10.26 -24.92 -16.07
N LEU A 42 10.09 -25.50 -17.26
CA LEU A 42 9.31 -24.89 -18.35
C LEU A 42 7.86 -24.67 -17.94
N GLN A 43 7.21 -25.68 -17.37
CA GLN A 43 5.83 -25.55 -16.86
C GLN A 43 5.69 -24.44 -15.81
N LEU A 44 6.65 -24.31 -14.90
CA LEU A 44 6.64 -23.23 -13.90
C LEU A 44 6.83 -21.85 -14.54
N GLN A 45 7.67 -21.75 -15.57
CA GLN A 45 7.89 -20.50 -16.29
C GLN A 45 6.63 -20.08 -17.05
N GLU A 46 5.96 -21.00 -17.74
CA GLU A 46 4.68 -20.74 -18.42
C GLU A 46 3.62 -20.21 -17.43
N LEU A 47 3.53 -20.81 -16.24
CA LEU A 47 2.60 -20.34 -15.20
C LEU A 47 2.94 -18.92 -14.69
N GLU A 48 4.23 -18.60 -14.57
CA GLU A 48 4.67 -17.27 -14.16
C GLU A 48 4.35 -16.22 -15.23
N GLU A 49 4.53 -16.57 -16.51
CA GLU A 49 4.17 -15.70 -17.65
C GLU A 49 2.66 -15.42 -17.68
N LEU A 50 1.82 -16.46 -17.57
CA LEU A 50 0.36 -16.30 -17.48
C LEU A 50 -0.06 -15.44 -16.29
N ARG A 51 0.63 -15.59 -15.15
CA ARG A 51 0.38 -14.78 -13.96
C ARG A 51 0.72 -13.31 -14.24
N LEU A 52 1.86 -13.04 -14.85
CA LEU A 52 2.30 -11.68 -15.19
C LEU A 52 1.32 -11.02 -16.17
N GLU A 53 0.91 -11.73 -17.22
CA GLU A 53 -0.08 -11.25 -18.19
C GLU A 53 -1.40 -10.88 -17.51
N SER A 54 -1.86 -11.70 -16.57
CA SER A 54 -3.09 -11.43 -15.81
C SER A 54 -3.00 -10.16 -14.96
N TYR A 55 -1.83 -9.89 -14.36
CA TYR A 55 -1.59 -8.68 -13.58
C TYR A 55 -1.52 -7.45 -14.47
N ASP A 56 -0.80 -7.54 -15.59
CA ASP A 56 -0.72 -6.45 -16.57
C ASP A 56 -2.11 -6.09 -17.10
N ALA A 57 -2.91 -7.09 -17.47
CA ALA A 57 -4.29 -6.88 -17.92
C ALA A 57 -5.16 -6.20 -16.84
N ALA A 58 -5.01 -6.59 -15.57
CA ALA A 58 -5.73 -5.98 -14.46
C ALA A 58 -5.30 -4.53 -14.22
N ILE A 59 -4.01 -4.22 -14.33
CA ILE A 59 -3.45 -2.86 -14.23
C ILE A 59 -4.02 -2.00 -15.37
N TRP A 60 -3.96 -2.49 -16.61
CA TRP A 60 -4.50 -1.81 -17.79
C TRP A 60 -5.99 -1.48 -17.63
N TYR A 61 -6.79 -2.43 -17.12
CA TYR A 61 -8.22 -2.19 -16.88
C TYR A 61 -8.45 -1.09 -15.85
N LYS A 62 -7.74 -1.14 -14.72
CA LYS A 62 -7.85 -0.13 -13.66
C LYS A 62 -7.43 1.25 -14.16
N GLU A 63 -6.33 1.32 -14.90
CA GLU A 63 -5.81 2.57 -15.45
C GLU A 63 -6.77 3.18 -16.46
N ARG A 64 -7.30 2.38 -17.39
CA ARG A 64 -8.31 2.84 -18.36
C ARG A 64 -9.57 3.35 -17.68
N THR A 65 -10.01 2.65 -16.64
CA THR A 65 -11.19 3.03 -15.84
C THR A 65 -10.95 4.33 -15.08
N LYS A 66 -9.76 4.49 -14.48
CA LYS A 66 -9.32 5.73 -13.83
C LYS A 66 -9.29 6.89 -14.82
N LEU A 67 -8.68 6.72 -16.00
CA LEU A 67 -8.63 7.76 -17.04
C LEU A 67 -10.03 8.19 -17.49
N TRP A 68 -10.96 7.24 -17.64
CA TRP A 68 -12.35 7.55 -17.96
C TRP A 68 -13.04 8.32 -16.85
N HIS A 69 -12.85 7.92 -15.58
CA HIS A 69 -13.39 8.63 -14.43
C HIS A 69 -12.81 10.04 -14.29
N ASP A 70 -11.49 10.18 -14.39
CA ASP A 70 -10.78 11.46 -14.26
C ASP A 70 -11.19 12.42 -15.39
N ARG A 71 -11.36 11.91 -16.62
CA ARG A 71 -11.91 12.70 -17.74
C ARG A 71 -13.34 13.18 -17.47
N ASN A 72 -14.16 12.35 -16.84
CA ASN A 72 -15.56 12.66 -16.54
C ASN A 72 -15.73 13.43 -15.23
N LEU A 73 -14.68 13.59 -14.45
CA LEU A 73 -14.67 14.40 -13.25
C LEU A 73 -14.72 15.87 -13.66
N ARG A 74 -15.92 16.43 -13.71
CA ARG A 74 -16.08 17.88 -13.90
C ARG A 74 -15.43 18.57 -12.72
N ALA A 75 -14.45 19.41 -12.99
CA ALA A 75 -13.89 20.34 -12.02
C ALA A 75 -15.02 21.25 -11.51
N LYS A 76 -15.68 20.83 -10.43
CA LYS A 76 -16.51 21.74 -9.66
C LYS A 76 -15.54 22.68 -8.99
N ASN A 77 -15.63 23.97 -9.31
CA ASN A 77 -15.08 25.02 -8.46
C ASN A 77 -15.83 24.96 -7.13
N LEU A 78 -15.39 24.03 -6.28
CA LEU A 78 -15.77 23.99 -4.88
C LEU A 78 -15.07 25.21 -4.27
N GLN A 79 -15.65 26.39 -4.47
CA GLN A 79 -15.39 27.51 -3.57
C GLN A 79 -15.82 27.00 -2.22
N VAL A 80 -14.85 26.53 -1.43
CA VAL A 80 -15.04 26.17 -0.04
C VAL A 80 -15.30 27.49 0.69
N LYS A 81 -16.55 27.93 0.61
CA LYS A 81 -17.01 29.08 1.39
C LYS A 81 -16.98 28.64 2.83
N SER A 82 -16.30 29.41 3.66
CA SER A 82 -16.34 29.19 5.10
C SER A 82 -17.80 29.17 5.55
N LYS A 83 -18.15 28.21 6.40
CA LYS A 83 -19.50 28.14 6.98
C LYS A 83 -19.82 29.38 7.84
N TRP A 84 -18.78 30.07 8.30
CA TRP A 84 -18.84 31.26 9.13
C TRP A 84 -18.43 32.49 8.31
N THR A 85 -19.16 33.57 8.48
CA THR A 85 -18.87 34.87 7.88
C THR A 85 -18.32 35.77 8.97
N GLY A 86 -17.17 36.41 8.70
CA GLY A 86 -16.62 37.57 9.41
C GLY A 86 -16.42 37.48 10.94
N PRO A 87 -15.48 38.26 11.49
CA PRO A 87 -15.59 38.70 12.86
C PRO A 87 -16.66 39.79 12.94
N TYR A 88 -17.56 39.69 13.91
CA TYR A 88 -18.55 40.73 14.18
C TYR A 88 -18.52 41.15 15.64
N VAL A 89 -18.88 42.41 15.91
CA VAL A 89 -18.94 42.98 17.27
C VAL A 89 -20.37 42.91 17.80
N ILE A 90 -20.53 42.40 19.02
CA ILE A 90 -21.83 42.32 19.71
C ILE A 90 -22.10 43.68 20.37
N THR A 91 -23.27 44.26 20.10
CA THR A 91 -23.72 45.54 20.67
C THR A 91 -24.51 45.35 21.95
N SER A 92 -25.48 44.42 21.97
CA SER A 92 -26.32 44.17 23.13
C SER A 92 -26.82 42.73 23.19
N ILE A 93 -27.14 42.25 24.39
CA ILE A 93 -27.75 40.94 24.64
C ILE A 93 -29.16 41.18 25.15
N ARG A 94 -30.17 40.65 24.47
CA ARG A 94 -31.56 40.76 24.89
C ARG A 94 -31.86 39.77 26.01
N SER A 95 -32.89 40.05 26.82
CA SER A 95 -33.31 39.19 27.94
C SER A 95 -33.71 37.77 27.52
N ASN A 96 -34.05 37.57 26.24
CA ASN A 96 -34.39 36.27 25.64
C ASN A 96 -33.18 35.52 25.03
N GLY A 97 -31.95 36.02 25.21
CA GLY A 97 -30.73 35.38 24.71
C GLY A 97 -30.42 35.64 23.22
N ALA A 98 -31.19 36.51 22.55
CA ALA A 98 -30.84 36.98 21.21
C ALA A 98 -29.73 38.04 21.28
N LEU A 99 -28.83 38.03 20.29
CA LEU A 99 -27.68 38.94 20.23
C LEU A 99 -27.91 39.98 19.13
N GLU A 100 -27.72 41.25 19.47
CA GLU A 100 -27.62 42.33 18.48
C GLU A 100 -26.16 42.50 18.09
N ILE A 101 -25.90 42.39 16.79
CA ILE A 101 -24.56 42.43 16.22
C ILE A 101 -24.48 43.56 15.19
N GLN A 102 -23.38 44.31 15.21
CA GLN A 102 -23.12 45.36 14.24
C GLN A 102 -22.76 44.76 12.87
N GLY A 103 -23.29 45.34 11.78
CA GLY A 103 -22.94 44.90 10.43
C GLY A 103 -21.48 45.18 10.08
N SER A 104 -20.99 44.50 9.03
CA SER A 104 -19.58 44.56 8.61
C SER A 104 -19.13 45.93 8.08
N LEU A 105 -20.07 46.83 7.76
CA LEU A 105 -19.80 48.16 7.23
C LEU A 105 -20.01 49.21 8.34
N PRO A 106 -19.22 50.30 8.37
CA PRO A 106 -19.26 51.31 9.44
C PRO A 106 -20.63 52.00 9.59
N ASN A 107 -21.45 52.03 8.54
CA ASN A 107 -22.81 52.60 8.55
C ASN A 107 -23.92 51.53 8.52
N SER A 108 -23.60 50.27 8.78
CA SER A 108 -24.61 49.21 8.78
C SER A 108 -25.41 49.22 10.07
N GLU A 109 -26.74 49.10 9.94
CA GLU A 109 -27.61 48.92 11.09
C GLU A 109 -27.29 47.61 11.82
N PRO A 110 -27.40 47.59 13.16
CA PRO A 110 -27.27 46.37 13.94
C PRO A 110 -28.46 45.45 13.64
N PHE A 111 -28.19 44.15 13.57
CA PHE A 111 -29.22 43.14 13.34
C PHE A 111 -29.15 42.04 14.40
N ILE A 112 -30.29 41.38 14.60
CA ILE A 112 -30.47 40.39 15.65
C ILE A 112 -30.15 39.00 15.10
N VAL A 113 -29.31 38.26 15.81
CA VAL A 113 -29.03 36.85 15.54
C VAL A 113 -29.34 35.98 16.75
N ASN A 114 -29.62 34.71 16.47
CA ASN A 114 -29.74 33.71 17.51
C ASN A 114 -28.33 33.38 18.06
N GLY A 115 -28.15 33.38 19.38
CA GLY A 115 -26.88 33.06 20.03
C GLY A 115 -26.31 31.69 19.64
N HIS A 116 -27.17 30.72 19.28
CA HIS A 116 -26.72 29.40 18.82
C HIS A 116 -25.97 29.42 17.47
N ARG A 117 -26.07 30.53 16.72
CA ARG A 117 -25.41 30.73 15.43
C ARG A 117 -24.18 31.63 15.53
N VAL A 118 -23.67 31.84 16.74
CA VAL A 118 -22.47 32.66 17.01
C VAL A 118 -21.36 31.77 17.57
N LYS A 119 -20.13 32.02 17.13
CA LYS A 119 -18.94 31.34 17.62
C LYS A 119 -17.90 32.40 17.99
N VAL A 120 -17.25 32.22 19.14
CA VAL A 120 -16.15 33.09 19.56
C VAL A 120 -15.06 33.04 18.50
N TYR A 121 -14.76 34.20 17.91
CA TYR A 121 -13.64 34.37 17.01
C TYR A 121 -12.35 34.42 17.83
N ARG A 122 -11.42 33.51 17.59
CA ARG A 122 -10.07 33.56 18.17
C ARG A 122 -9.15 34.12 17.10
N ASP A 123 -8.55 35.28 17.35
CA ASP A 123 -7.58 35.84 16.42
C ASP A 123 -6.25 35.10 16.57
N SER A 124 -5.70 34.60 15.46
CA SER A 124 -4.47 33.80 15.45
C SER A 124 -3.20 34.62 15.70
N SER A 125 -3.34 35.94 15.86
CA SER A 125 -2.24 36.89 16.07
C SER A 125 -1.55 36.73 17.44
N GLU A 126 -2.18 36.06 18.42
CA GLU A 126 -1.61 35.90 19.77
C GLU A 126 -1.06 34.50 20.09
N LEU A 127 -1.07 33.54 19.15
CA LEU A 127 -0.58 32.17 19.43
C LEU A 127 0.23 31.58 18.26
N CYS A 128 1.56 31.65 18.40
CA CYS A 128 2.54 30.56 18.28
C CYS A 128 3.89 31.09 17.81
N VAL A 129 4.81 31.34 18.74
CA VAL A 129 6.25 31.23 18.43
C VAL A 129 6.48 29.74 18.13
N VAL A 130 6.45 29.37 16.85
CA VAL A 130 6.84 28.02 16.44
C VAL A 130 8.36 28.02 16.39
N GLU A 131 9.02 27.43 17.39
CA GLU A 131 10.44 27.12 17.28
C GLU A 131 10.63 26.11 16.14
N GLU A 132 11.21 26.59 15.05
CA GLU A 132 11.53 25.78 13.89
C GLU A 132 12.79 24.94 14.20
N ILE A 133 12.57 23.72 14.72
CA ILE A 133 13.67 22.77 14.92
C ILE A 133 13.98 22.13 13.56
N SER A 134 15.11 22.51 12.96
CA SER A 134 15.57 21.87 11.73
C SER A 134 16.06 20.44 12.01
N LEU A 135 15.45 19.46 11.33
CA LEU A 135 15.89 18.07 11.38
C LEU A 135 17.00 17.87 10.34
N ARG A 136 18.24 17.75 10.80
CA ARG A 136 19.40 17.46 9.95
C ARG A 136 19.33 15.99 9.50
N MET A 137 19.41 15.76 8.18
CA MET A 137 19.50 14.42 7.59
C MET A 137 20.70 13.65 8.18
N PRO A 138 20.53 12.38 8.60
CA PRO A 138 21.62 11.59 9.14
C PRO A 138 22.61 11.24 8.01
N ALA A 139 23.90 11.36 8.32
CA ALA A 139 24.96 11.06 7.36
C ALA A 139 24.90 9.58 6.97
N LEU A 140 24.89 9.31 5.67
CA LEU A 140 25.03 7.96 5.13
C LEU A 140 26.41 7.43 5.52
N LEU A 141 26.44 6.43 6.38
CA LEU A 141 27.64 5.66 6.67
C LEU A 141 28.03 4.90 5.40
N SER A 142 29.17 5.27 4.82
CA SER A 142 29.80 4.48 3.76
C SER A 142 30.34 3.18 4.38
N VAL A 143 29.85 2.05 3.88
CA VAL A 143 30.39 0.71 4.15
C VAL A 143 31.72 0.54 3.42
#